data_AF-A0A2E2AZX5-F1
#
_entry.id   AF-A0A2E2AZX5-F1
#
_cell.length_a   1.000
_cell.length_b   1.000
_cell.length_c   1.000
_cell.angle_alpha   90.00
_cell.angle_beta   90.00
_cell.angle_gamma   90.00
#
_symmetry.space_group_name_H-M   'P 1'
#
loop_
_entity.id
_entity.type
_entity.pdbx_description
1 polymer ?
#
loop_
_entity_poly.entity_id
_entity_poly.type
_entity_poly.pdbx_seq_one_letter_code
_entity_poly.pdbx_strand_id
1 'polypeptide(L)'
;MPVVIVCLASFFAAKYIRRRAFATLTYDQAIFVVDAYAQLRKWVLPLLGLYLLSFLALMYSSLSFASQTVIHFVIWALVAILFILINAVKMTKLEMPANFVNLFLLSRFVSLVGTAFATYLLLMLVYQAESSG
;
A
#
# COMPACT_ATOMS: atom_id res chain seq x y z
N MET A 1 5.84 20.11 -4.35
CA MET A 1 7.04 19.31 -4.70
C MET A 1 7.45 18.22 -3.68
N PRO A 2 7.39 18.40 -2.34
CA PRO A 2 7.91 17.38 -1.41
C PRO A 2 7.15 16.04 -1.46
N VAL A 3 5.84 16.05 -1.71
CA VAL A 3 5.02 14.83 -1.80
C VAL A 3 5.46 13.91 -2.93
N VAL A 4 5.79 14.47 -4.10
CA VAL A 4 6.27 13.70 -5.27
C VAL A 4 7.61 13.03 -4.95
N ILE A 5 8.51 13.72 -4.23
CA ILE A 5 9.78 13.16 -3.78
C ILE A 5 9.54 11.98 -2.84
N VAL A 6 8.62 12.11 -1.89
CA VAL A 6 8.25 11.00 -0.97
C VAL A 6 7.69 9.81 -1.74
N CYS A 7 6.84 10.02 -2.75
CA CYS A 7 6.29 8.96 -3.58
C CYS A 7 7.40 8.21 -4.34
N LEU A 8 8.30 8.94 -5.01
CA LEU A 8 9.41 8.35 -5.76
C LEU A 8 10.40 7.63 -4.85
N ALA A 9 10.80 8.27 -3.75
CA ALA A 9 11.72 7.68 -2.77
C ALA A 9 11.14 6.38 -2.20
N SER A 10 9.86 6.38 -1.83
CA SER A 10 9.15 5.19 -1.33
C SER A 10 9.09 4.09 -2.40
N PHE A 11 8.83 4.43 -3.66
CA PHE A 11 8.82 3.46 -4.75
C PHE A 11 10.18 2.77 -4.95
N PHE A 12 11.25 3.55 -5.04
CA PHE A 12 12.60 3.01 -5.22
C PHE A 12 13.07 2.22 -4.00
N ALA A 13 12.82 2.72 -2.79
CA ALA A 13 13.15 2.03 -1.55
C ALA A 13 12.39 0.70 -1.43
N ALA A 14 11.08 0.69 -1.68
CA ALA A 14 10.29 -0.53 -1.68
C ALA A 14 10.80 -1.56 -2.70
N LYS A 15 11.16 -1.12 -3.92
CA LYS A 15 11.74 -1.99 -4.95
C LYS A 15 13.08 -2.58 -4.52
N TYR A 16 13.95 -1.76 -3.94
CA TYR A 16 15.26 -2.19 -3.45
C TYR A 16 15.14 -3.20 -2.30
N ILE A 17 14.32 -2.91 -1.28
CA ILE A 17 14.09 -3.79 -0.13
C ILE A 17 13.49 -5.12 -0.61
N ARG A 18 12.54 -5.09 -1.56
CA ARG A 18 11.94 -6.31 -2.13
C ARG A 18 12.97 -7.16 -2.85
N ARG A 19 13.85 -6.57 -3.66
CA ARG A 19 14.95 -7.31 -4.32
C ARG A 19 15.84 -8.00 -3.29
N ARG A 20 16.18 -7.32 -2.20
CA ARG A 20 16.94 -7.92 -1.10
C ARG A 20 16.20 -9.05 -0.41
N ALA A 21 14.88 -8.93 -0.20
CA ALA A 21 14.08 -10.02 0.35
C ALA A 21 14.15 -11.27 -0.56
N PHE A 22 13.88 -11.13 -1.86
CA PHE A 22 13.92 -12.29 -2.77
C PHE A 22 15.31 -12.91 -2.93
N ALA A 23 16.38 -12.14 -2.74
CA ALA A 23 17.74 -12.68 -2.76
C ALA A 23 18.03 -13.66 -1.60
N THR A 24 17.20 -13.69 -0.54
CA THR A 24 17.35 -14.64 0.56
C THR A 24 16.61 -15.97 0.31
N LEU A 25 15.91 -16.12 -0.81
CA LEU A 25 15.13 -17.31 -1.13
C LEU A 25 15.87 -18.21 -2.11
N THR A 26 15.62 -19.52 -2.02
CA THR A 26 15.96 -20.44 -3.11
C THR A 26 15.04 -20.25 -4.30
N TYR A 27 15.43 -20.77 -5.46
CA TYR A 27 14.62 -20.69 -6.69
C TYR A 27 13.21 -21.27 -6.49
N ASP A 28 13.11 -22.45 -5.88
CA ASP A 28 11.83 -23.12 -5.62
C ASP A 28 10.96 -22.31 -4.66
N GLN A 29 11.53 -21.78 -3.57
CA GLN A 29 10.82 -20.91 -2.64
C GLN A 29 10.29 -19.65 -3.32
N ALA A 30 11.07 -19.04 -4.22
CA ALA A 30 10.63 -17.87 -4.96
C ALA A 30 9.42 -18.16 -5.87
N ILE A 31 9.39 -19.33 -6.53
CA ILE A 31 8.23 -19.78 -7.32
C ILE A 31 7.00 -19.92 -6.42
N PHE A 32 7.13 -20.62 -5.29
CA PHE A 32 6.03 -20.79 -4.34
C PHE A 32 5.48 -19.47 -3.81
N VAL A 33 6.35 -18.49 -3.54
CA VAL A 33 5.94 -17.14 -3.11
C VAL A 33 5.14 -16.43 -4.20
N VAL A 34 5.57 -16.55 -5.47
CA VAL A 34 4.86 -15.94 -6.62
C VAL A 34 3.47 -16.54 -6.78
N ASP A 35 3.34 -17.87 -6.68
CA ASP A 35 2.05 -18.55 -6.75
C ASP A 35 1.13 -18.21 -5.58
N ALA A 36 1.69 -18.17 -4.36
CA ALA A 36 0.95 -17.73 -3.19
C ALA A 36 0.44 -16.29 -3.32
N TYR A 37 1.19 -15.44 -4.01
CA TYR A 37 0.79 -14.08 -4.33
C TYR A 37 -0.42 -14.01 -5.26
N ALA A 38 -0.49 -14.90 -6.26
CA ALA A 38 -1.65 -14.99 -7.13
C ALA A 38 -2.91 -15.30 -6.32
N GLN A 39 -2.82 -16.23 -5.37
CA GLN A 39 -3.92 -16.56 -4.46
C GLN A 39 -4.28 -15.43 -3.49
N LEU A 40 -3.30 -14.60 -3.09
CA LEU A 40 -3.49 -13.43 -2.23
C LEU A 40 -4.34 -12.34 -2.90
N ARG A 41 -4.32 -12.25 -4.24
CA ARG A 41 -5.09 -11.23 -4.98
C ARG A 41 -6.57 -11.26 -4.64
N LYS A 42 -7.16 -12.43 -4.38
CA LYS A 42 -8.59 -12.54 -4.03
C LYS A 42 -8.97 -11.84 -2.73
N TRP A 43 -8.01 -11.62 -1.82
CA TRP A 43 -8.22 -10.90 -0.56
C TRP A 43 -7.78 -9.44 -0.67
N VAL A 44 -6.70 -9.19 -1.39
CA VAL A 44 -6.14 -7.85 -1.59
C VAL A 44 -7.03 -6.99 -2.49
N LEU A 45 -7.57 -7.54 -3.59
CA LEU A 45 -8.36 -6.78 -4.55
C LEU A 45 -9.64 -6.22 -3.94
N PRO A 46 -10.44 -6.98 -3.16
CA PRO A 46 -11.59 -6.41 -2.45
C PRO A 46 -11.20 -5.29 -1.49
N LEU A 47 -10.10 -5.41 -0.75
CA LEU A 47 -9.61 -4.36 0.14
C LEU A 47 -9.24 -3.09 -0.63
N LEU A 48 -8.54 -3.23 -1.75
CA LEU A 48 -8.22 -2.09 -2.63
C LEU A 48 -9.47 -1.49 -3.27
N GLY A 49 -10.47 -2.31 -3.61
CA GLY A 49 -11.76 -1.85 -4.13
C GLY A 49 -12.55 -1.06 -3.08
N LEU A 50 -12.63 -1.56 -1.85
CA LEU A 50 -13.24 -0.84 -0.72
C LEU A 50 -12.54 0.49 -0.46
N TYR A 51 -11.20 0.49 -0.49
CA TYR A 51 -10.44 1.72 -0.39
C TYR A 51 -10.78 2.70 -1.52
N LEU A 52 -10.77 2.24 -2.78
CA LEU A 52 -11.05 3.10 -3.94
C LEU A 52 -12.46 3.71 -3.85
N LEU A 53 -13.46 2.92 -3.45
CA LEU A 53 -14.83 3.41 -3.25
C LEU A 53 -14.88 4.47 -2.14
N SER A 54 -14.22 4.22 -1.01
CA SER A 54 -14.16 5.20 0.08
C SER A 54 -13.41 6.48 -0.30
N PHE A 55 -12.37 6.36 -1.12
CA PHE A 55 -11.60 7.49 -1.62
C PHE A 55 -12.43 8.33 -2.59
N LEU A 56 -13.14 7.70 -3.53
CA LEU A 56 -14.06 8.40 -4.42
C LEU A 56 -15.19 9.09 -3.64
N ALA A 57 -15.77 8.42 -2.63
CA ALA A 57 -16.78 9.02 -1.78
C ALA A 57 -16.26 10.26 -1.04
N LEU A 58 -14.99 10.27 -0.61
CA LEU A 58 -14.37 11.45 -0.02
C LEU A 58 -14.21 12.60 -1.02
N MET A 59 -13.82 12.29 -2.26
CA MET A 59 -13.62 13.30 -3.30
C MET A 59 -14.91 14.06 -3.65
N TYR A 60 -16.07 13.40 -3.60
CA TYR A 60 -17.37 14.03 -3.87
C TYR A 60 -18.10 14.48 -2.60
N SER A 61 -17.43 14.49 -1.44
CA SER A 61 -18.05 14.87 -0.18
C SER A 61 -18.04 16.39 0.02
N SER A 62 -19.06 16.93 0.69
CA SER A 62 -19.11 18.33 1.11
C SER A 62 -18.28 18.64 2.38
N LEU A 63 -17.40 17.71 2.77
CA LEU A 63 -16.57 17.87 3.96
C LEU A 63 -15.43 18.86 3.71
N SER A 64 -14.97 19.53 4.77
CA SER A 64 -13.77 20.37 4.69
C SER A 64 -12.55 19.54 4.28
N PHE A 65 -11.60 20.15 3.57
CA PHE A 65 -10.36 19.46 3.16
C PHE A 65 -9.58 18.86 4.35
N ALA A 66 -9.59 19.55 5.50
CA ALA A 66 -8.99 19.04 6.73
C ALA A 66 -9.66 17.74 7.19
N SER A 67 -10.99 17.69 7.21
CA SER A 67 -11.77 16.49 7.54
C SER A 67 -11.53 15.36 6.53
N GLN A 68 -11.54 15.66 5.23
CA GLN A 68 -11.27 14.67 4.18
C GLN A 68 -9.87 14.05 4.34
N THR A 69 -8.87 14.88 4.63
CA THR A 69 -7.48 14.43 4.85
C THR A 69 -7.37 13.49 6.05
N VAL A 70 -7.99 13.84 7.18
CA VAL A 70 -7.97 12.99 8.37
C VAL A 70 -8.65 11.65 8.08
N ILE A 71 -9.84 11.67 7.49
CA ILE A 71 -10.59 10.44 7.18
C ILE A 71 -9.80 9.58 6.18
N HIS A 72 -9.20 10.20 5.15
CA HIS A 72 -8.34 9.52 4.18
C HIS A 72 -7.21 8.74 4.85
N PHE A 73 -6.44 9.39 5.74
CA PHE A 73 -5.33 8.73 6.42
C PHE A 73 -5.79 7.66 7.41
N VAL A 74 -6.94 7.85 8.08
CA VAL A 74 -7.52 6.83 8.97
C VAL A 74 -7.94 5.59 8.17
N ILE A 75 -8.69 5.76 7.09
CA ILE A 75 -9.12 4.65 6.23
C ILE A 75 -7.90 3.96 5.63
N TRP A 76 -6.93 4.72 5.13
CA TRP A 76 -5.71 4.16 4.57
C TRP A 76 -4.90 3.38 5.61
N ALA A 77 -4.79 3.87 6.84
CA ALA A 77 -4.10 3.16 7.92
C ALA A 77 -4.78 1.82 8.23
N LEU A 78 -6.12 1.77 8.27
CA LEU A 78 -6.86 0.53 8.46
C LEU A 78 -6.61 -0.47 7.33
N VAL A 79 -6.67 -0.01 6.08
CA VAL A 79 -6.40 -0.85 4.89
C VAL A 79 -4.95 -1.35 4.90
N ALA A 80 -3.99 -0.49 5.25
CA ALA A 80 -2.58 -0.84 5.36
C ALA A 80 -2.33 -1.91 6.43
N ILE A 81 -2.93 -1.77 7.62
CA ILE A 81 -2.84 -2.75 8.71
C ILE A 81 -3.39 -4.10 8.24
N LEU A 82 -4.61 -4.13 7.69
CA LEU A 82 -5.22 -5.36 7.17
C LEU A 82 -4.36 -6.00 6.08
N PHE A 83 -3.85 -5.19 5.14
CA PHE A 83 -2.99 -5.67 4.06
C PHE A 83 -1.70 -6.30 4.61
N ILE A 84 -1.03 -5.65 5.57
CA ILE A 84 0.18 -6.18 6.20
C ILE A 84 -0.12 -7.47 6.97
N LEU A 85 -1.20 -7.50 7.75
CA LEU A 85 -1.60 -8.70 8.50
C LEU A 85 -1.90 -9.89 7.59
N ILE A 86 -2.66 -9.68 6.51
CA ILE A 86 -2.97 -10.75 5.54
C ILE A 86 -1.69 -11.30 4.90
N ASN A 87 -0.77 -10.42 4.52
CA ASN A 87 0.52 -10.84 3.97
C ASN A 87 1.35 -11.57 5.03
N ALA A 88 1.41 -11.07 6.27
CA ALA A 88 2.16 -11.69 7.36
C ALA A 88 1.65 -13.12 7.64
N VAL A 89 0.34 -13.28 7.83
CA VAL A 89 -0.30 -14.59 8.09
C VAL A 89 -0.09 -15.56 6.93
N LYS A 90 -0.13 -15.09 5.68
CA LYS A 90 0.09 -15.97 4.53
C LYS A 90 1.56 -16.39 4.43
N MET A 91 2.50 -15.47 4.68
CA MET A 91 3.93 -15.78 4.60
C MET A 91 4.39 -16.71 5.73
N THR A 92 3.81 -16.58 6.94
CA THR A 92 4.08 -17.53 8.03
C THR A 92 3.50 -18.91 7.75
N LYS A 93 2.31 -19.01 7.14
CA LYS A 93 1.73 -20.28 6.70
C LYS A 93 2.50 -20.99 5.60
N LEU A 94 3.33 -20.27 4.85
CA LEU A 94 4.21 -20.84 3.82
C LEU A 94 5.58 -21.24 4.39
N GLU A 95 5.77 -21.12 5.71
CA GLU A 95 7.03 -21.45 6.39
C GLU A 95 8.25 -20.73 5.80
N MET A 96 8.04 -19.51 5.31
CA MET A 96 9.10 -18.72 4.69
C MET A 96 10.14 -18.26 5.72
N PRO A 97 11.43 -18.11 5.34
CA PRO A 97 12.46 -17.64 6.24
C PRO A 97 12.09 -16.31 6.90
N ALA A 98 12.28 -16.17 8.21
CA ALA A 98 11.90 -14.95 8.94
C ALA A 98 12.54 -13.67 8.36
N ASN A 99 13.79 -13.77 7.88
CA ASN A 99 14.47 -12.66 7.22
C ASN A 99 13.75 -12.20 5.93
N PHE A 100 13.28 -13.16 5.12
CA PHE A 100 12.46 -12.87 3.95
C PHE A 100 11.16 -12.16 4.37
N VAL A 101 10.43 -12.74 5.35
CA VAL A 101 9.14 -12.19 5.81
C VAL A 101 9.30 -10.74 6.29
N ASN A 102 10.30 -10.45 7.11
CA ASN A 102 10.54 -9.12 7.65
C ASN A 102 10.86 -8.09 6.56
N LEU A 103 11.82 -8.39 5.68
CA LEU A 103 12.19 -7.49 4.58
C LEU A 103 11.03 -7.30 3.60
N PHE A 104 10.28 -8.36 3.37
CA PHE A 104 9.13 -8.31 2.49
C PHE A 104 8.01 -7.43 3.03
N LEU A 105 7.62 -7.61 4.28
CA LEU A 105 6.61 -6.79 4.94
C LEU A 105 7.07 -5.33 5.02
N LEU A 106 8.35 -5.09 5.30
CA LEU A 106 8.94 -3.75 5.25
C LEU A 106 8.81 -3.13 3.85
N SER A 107 9.11 -3.89 2.79
CA SER A 107 8.96 -3.40 1.41
C SER A 107 7.51 -3.03 1.09
N ARG A 108 6.54 -3.75 1.67
CA ARG A 108 5.11 -3.48 1.50
C ARG A 108 4.70 -2.25 2.28
N PHE A 109 5.15 -2.12 3.52
CA PHE A 109 4.91 -0.93 4.34
C PHE A 109 5.42 0.33 3.65
N VAL A 110 6.67 0.34 3.18
CA VAL A 110 7.26 1.47 2.45
C VAL A 110 6.46 1.79 1.19
N SER A 111 6.02 0.77 0.45
CA SER A 111 5.16 0.97 -0.72
C SER A 111 3.82 1.60 -0.35
N LEU A 112 3.21 1.19 0.78
CA LEU A 112 1.93 1.70 1.26
C LEU A 112 2.03 3.17 1.71
N VAL A 113 3.15 3.57 2.30
CA VAL A 113 3.44 4.98 2.63
C VAL A 113 3.45 5.81 1.34
N GLY A 114 4.19 5.36 0.32
CA GLY A 114 4.24 6.04 -0.97
C GLY A 114 2.85 6.21 -1.61
N THR A 115 2.03 5.18 -1.59
CA THR A 115 0.66 5.25 -2.12
C THR A 115 -0.26 6.13 -1.29
N ALA A 116 -0.11 6.19 0.04
CA ALA A 116 -0.89 7.09 0.91
C ALA A 116 -0.70 8.56 0.51
N PHE A 117 0.55 8.94 0.27
CA PHE A 117 0.93 10.28 -0.14
C PHE A 117 0.55 10.57 -1.58
N ALA A 118 0.60 9.58 -2.47
CA ALA A 118 0.15 9.73 -3.85
C ALA A 118 -1.36 10.01 -3.92
N THR A 119 -2.17 9.27 -3.16
CA THR A 119 -3.63 9.47 -3.13
C THR A 119 -4.01 10.73 -2.36
N TYR A 120 -3.26 11.12 -1.33
CA TYR A 120 -3.39 12.45 -0.71
C TYR A 120 -3.10 13.58 -1.71
N LEU A 121 -2.06 13.46 -2.54
CA LEU A 121 -1.76 14.45 -3.58
C LEU A 121 -2.93 14.58 -4.57
N LEU A 122 -3.52 13.46 -4.98
CA LEU A 122 -4.70 13.47 -5.85
C LEU A 122 -5.89 14.16 -5.19
N LEU A 123 -6.16 13.87 -3.92
CA LEU A 123 -7.22 14.52 -3.15
C LEU A 123 -7.03 16.05 -3.10
N MET A 124 -5.80 16.49 -2.83
CA MET A 124 -5.43 17.91 -2.80
C MET A 124 -5.63 18.57 -4.17
N LEU A 125 -5.22 17.92 -5.26
CA LEU A 125 -5.36 18.46 -6.61
C LEU A 125 -6.83 18.63 -7.02
N VAL A 126 -7.70 17.69 -6.65
CA VAL A 126 -9.14 17.81 -6.95
C VAL A 126 -9.80 18.92 -6.14
N TYR A 127 -9.48 19.02 -4.84
CA TYR A 127 -9.97 20.13 -4.02
C TYR A 127 -9.53 21.51 -4.57
N GLN A 128 -8.31 21.61 -5.08
CA GLN A 128 -7.81 22.84 -5.72
C GLN A 128 -8.56 23.15 -7.03
N ALA A 129 -8.88 22.13 -7.83
CA ALA A 129 -9.64 22.33 -9.06
C ALA A 129 -11.07 22.84 -8.77
N GLU A 130 -11.76 22.24 -7.79
CA GLU A 130 -13.12 22.64 -7.39
C GLU A 130 -13.19 24.04 -6.77
N SER A 131 -12.15 24.46 -6.05
CA SER A 131 -12.13 25.80 -5.45
C SER A 131 -11.75 26.93 -6.42
N SER A 132 -11.32 26.58 -7.65
CA SER A 132 -10.89 27.52 -8.68
C SER A 132 -11.91 27.81 -9.79
N GLY A 133 -13.02 27.06 -9.83
CA GLY A 133 -14.13 27.22 -10.78
C GLY A 133 -15.36 27.81 -10.12
#